data_AF-A0A9D2E6V7-F1
#
_entry.id   AF-A0A9D2E6V7-F1
#
_cell.length_a   1.000
_cell.length_b   1.000
_cell.length_c   1.000
_cell.angle_alpha   90.00
_cell.angle_beta   90.00
_cell.angle_gamma   90.00
#
_symmetry.space_group_name_H-M   'P 1'
#
loop_
_entity.id
_entity.type
_entity.pdbx_description
1 polymer ?
#
loop_
_entity_poly.entity_id
_entity_poly.type
_entity_poly.pdbx_seq_one_letter_code
_entity_poly.pdbx_strand_id
1 'polypeptide(L)'
;MNFDRALLERYRTLLQTTDLQPAYQEFIRMFRWLRTELERQLPGCRFQGGVCENAIEYACFSFYPPELREKSLKLVVAFVHRSFRLEVWLSGVNRAAQCRWARQLLRIAGA
;
A
#
# COMPACT_ATOMS: atom_id res chain seq x y z
N MET A 1 -28.71 5.75 6.48
CA MET A 1 -27.44 6.04 5.77
C MET A 1 -27.70 7.23 4.86
N ASN A 2 -26.95 8.32 4.97
CA ASN A 2 -27.15 9.52 4.14
C ASN A 2 -25.92 9.69 3.25
N PHE A 3 -26.13 9.86 1.93
CA PHE A 3 -25.05 10.01 0.96
C PHE A 3 -25.02 11.45 0.46
N ASP A 4 -23.81 11.98 0.26
CA ASP A 4 -23.65 13.28 -0.38
C ASP A 4 -23.84 13.16 -1.90
N ARG A 5 -25.01 13.58 -2.37
CA ARG A 5 -25.36 13.53 -3.80
C ARG A 5 -24.46 14.41 -4.66
N ALA A 6 -23.96 15.53 -4.13
CA ALA A 6 -23.10 16.43 -4.89
C ALA A 6 -21.74 15.78 -5.19
N LEU A 7 -21.20 15.01 -4.24
CA LEU A 7 -19.98 14.24 -4.45
C LEU A 7 -20.17 13.12 -5.49
N LEU A 8 -21.31 12.42 -5.48
CA LEU A 8 -21.61 11.38 -6.45
C LEU A 8 -21.74 11.92 -7.88
N GLU A 9 -22.42 13.06 -8.06
CA GLU A 9 -22.50 13.72 -9.37
C GLU A 9 -21.13 14.22 -9.82
N ARG A 10 -20.32 14.79 -8.91
CA ARG A 10 -18.95 15.20 -9.24
C ARG A 10 -18.09 14.02 -9.69
N TYR A 11 -18.17 12.89 -9.00
CA TYR A 11 -17.47 11.67 -9.39
C TYR A 11 -17.92 11.19 -10.78
N ARG A 12 -19.23 11.16 -11.04
CA ARG A 12 -19.79 10.84 -12.36
C ARG A 12 -19.25 11.77 -13.44
N THR A 13 -19.26 13.08 -13.21
CA THR A 13 -18.72 14.06 -14.18
C THR A 13 -17.25 13.76 -14.46
N LEU A 14 -16.42 13.58 -13.43
CA LEU A 14 -15.00 13.27 -13.62
C LEU A 14 -14.79 12.00 -14.45
N LEU A 15 -15.57 10.94 -14.21
CA LEU A 15 -15.50 9.72 -15.01
C LEU A 15 -15.90 9.92 -16.48
N GLN A 16 -16.80 10.86 -16.76
CA GLN A 16 -17.35 11.08 -18.10
C GLN A 16 -16.57 12.10 -18.92
N THR A 17 -15.94 13.08 -18.28
CA THR A 17 -15.29 14.22 -18.95
C THR A 17 -13.78 14.20 -18.85
N THR A 18 -13.19 13.23 -18.16
CA THR A 18 -11.74 13.11 -17.99
C THR A 18 -11.30 11.67 -18.15
N ASP A 19 -9.99 11.48 -18.30
CA ASP A 19 -9.35 10.15 -18.36
C ASP A 19 -9.13 9.53 -16.97
N LEU A 20 -9.87 9.94 -15.94
CA LEU A 20 -9.68 9.46 -14.57
C LEU A 20 -9.68 7.93 -14.47
N GLN A 21 -10.65 7.26 -15.09
CA GLN A 21 -10.75 5.80 -15.07
C GLN A 21 -9.57 5.11 -15.78
N PRO A 22 -9.28 5.39 -17.07
CA PRO A 22 -8.16 4.74 -17.75
C PRO A 22 -6.81 5.11 -17.14
N ALA A 23 -6.60 6.34 -16.66
CA ALA A 23 -5.37 6.73 -15.99
C ALA A 23 -5.16 5.95 -14.67
N TYR A 24 -6.22 5.78 -13.87
CA TYR A 24 -6.13 4.96 -12.65
C TYR A 24 -5.87 3.48 -12.98
N GLN A 25 -6.51 2.94 -14.01
CA GLN A 25 -6.27 1.56 -14.46
C GLN A 25 -4.82 1.36 -14.92
N GLU A 26 -4.24 2.32 -15.63
CA GLU A 26 -2.85 2.25 -16.08
C GLU A 26 -1.88 2.34 -14.90
N PHE A 27 -2.16 3.22 -13.93
CA PHE A 27 -1.42 3.24 -12.68
C PHE A 27 -1.43 1.86 -11.98
N ILE A 28 -2.60 1.22 -11.88
CA ILE A 28 -2.71 -0.10 -11.26
C ILE A 28 -1.94 -1.17 -12.05
N ARG A 29 -1.97 -1.11 -13.39
CA ARG A 29 -1.17 -1.99 -14.26
C ARG A 29 0.32 -1.83 -13.97
N MET A 30 0.82 -0.59 -13.98
CA MET A 30 2.20 -0.25 -13.66
C MET A 30 2.58 -0.73 -12.25
N PHE A 31 1.72 -0.52 -11.25
CA PHE A 31 2.03 -0.88 -9.87
C PHE A 31 2.05 -2.40 -9.63
N ARG A 32 1.20 -3.16 -10.33
CA ARG A 32 1.27 -4.63 -10.36
C ARG A 32 2.54 -5.12 -11.05
N TRP A 33 2.92 -4.49 -12.15
CA TRP A 33 4.19 -4.77 -12.82
C TRP A 33 5.37 -4.54 -11.87
N LEU A 34 5.39 -3.40 -11.16
CA LEU A 34 6.44 -3.08 -10.18
C LEU A 34 6.57 -4.16 -9.10
N ARG A 35 5.44 -4.65 -8.56
CA ARG A 35 5.45 -5.75 -7.58
C ARG A 35 6.14 -7.00 -8.14
N THR A 36 5.79 -7.40 -9.35
CA THR A 36 6.36 -8.60 -10.00
C THR A 36 7.83 -8.41 -10.33
N GLU A 37 8.22 -7.23 -10.79
CA GLU A 37 9.60 -6.91 -11.11
C GLU A 37 10.48 -6.90 -9.85
N LEU A 38 9.98 -6.37 -8.73
CA LEU A 38 10.68 -6.44 -7.45
C LEU A 38 10.82 -7.88 -6.93
N GLU A 39 9.82 -8.74 -7.10
CA GLU A 39 9.93 -10.16 -6.75
C GLU A 39 11.02 -10.86 -7.57
N ARG A 40 11.10 -10.55 -8.86
CA ARG A 40 12.15 -11.07 -9.75
C ARG A 40 13.55 -10.61 -9.35
N GLN A 41 13.68 -9.35 -8.93
CA GLN A 41 14.97 -8.75 -8.55
C GLN A 41 15.41 -9.07 -7.12
N LEU A 42 14.51 -9.56 -6.26
CA LEU A 42 14.77 -9.84 -4.84
C LEU A 42 14.46 -11.32 -4.49
N PRO A 43 15.23 -12.29 -5.02
CA PRO A 43 14.89 -13.72 -4.89
C PRO A 43 14.92 -14.27 -3.45
N GLY A 44 15.62 -13.59 -2.52
CA GLY A 44 15.61 -13.94 -1.10
C GLY A 44 14.37 -13.44 -0.34
N CYS A 45 13.62 -12.51 -0.93
CA CYS A 45 12.42 -11.93 -0.32
C CYS A 45 11.18 -12.72 -0.75
N ARG A 46 10.27 -12.97 0.19
CA ARG A 46 8.97 -13.58 -0.11
C ARG A 46 7.90 -12.51 -0.25
N PHE A 47 7.32 -12.35 -1.43
CA PHE A 47 6.20 -11.43 -1.63
C PHE A 47 4.87 -12.11 -1.26
N GLN A 48 3.90 -11.34 -0.79
CA GLN A 48 2.61 -11.86 -0.32
C GLN A 48 1.44 -11.14 -0.95
N GLY A 49 0.48 -11.93 -1.44
CA GLY A 49 -0.75 -11.43 -2.04
C GLY A 49 -0.51 -10.64 -3.33
N GLY A 50 -1.59 -10.10 -3.87
CA GLY A 50 -1.56 -9.11 -4.94
C GLY A 50 -1.46 -7.69 -4.38
N VAL A 51 -1.57 -6.71 -5.29
CA VAL A 51 -1.78 -5.31 -4.91
C VAL A 51 -3.16 -5.18 -4.24
N CYS A 52 -3.19 -4.64 -3.03
CA CYS A 52 -4.41 -4.19 -2.37
C CYS A 52 -4.69 -2.74 -2.76
N GLU A 53 -5.94 -2.47 -3.12
CA GLU A 53 -6.42 -1.15 -3.55
C GLU A 53 -7.43 -0.64 -2.52
N ASN A 54 -7.16 0.53 -1.92
CA ASN A 54 -8.02 1.12 -0.90
C ASN A 54 -8.65 2.42 -1.41
N ALA A 55 -9.66 2.31 -2.27
CA ALA A 55 -10.50 3.42 -2.72
C ALA A 55 -9.73 4.68 -3.19
N ILE A 56 -8.59 4.50 -3.88
CA ILE A 56 -7.70 5.59 -4.35
C ILE A 56 -7.07 6.40 -3.19
N GLU A 57 -7.12 5.94 -1.94
CA GLU A 57 -6.30 6.52 -0.87
C GLU A 57 -4.85 6.06 -1.03
N TYR A 58 -4.67 4.74 -1.18
CA TYR A 58 -3.39 4.12 -1.49
C TYR A 58 -3.55 2.78 -2.20
N ALA A 59 -2.49 2.39 -2.92
CA ALA A 59 -2.29 1.03 -3.41
C ALA A 59 -1.06 0.44 -2.73
N CYS A 60 -1.10 -0.82 -2.30
CA CYS A 60 0.06 -1.42 -1.64
C CYS A 60 0.21 -2.92 -1.89
N PHE A 61 1.45 -3.40 -1.74
CA PHE A 61 1.76 -4.83 -1.62
C PHE A 61 2.83 -5.02 -0.55
N SER A 62 2.98 -6.24 -0.04
CA SER A 62 3.93 -6.51 1.04
C SER A 62 4.84 -7.69 0.74
N PHE A 63 6.04 -7.65 1.30
CA PHE A 63 7.01 -8.71 1.19
C PHE A 63 7.86 -8.83 2.46
N TYR A 64 8.52 -9.98 2.58
CA TYR A 64 9.30 -10.38 3.75
C TYR A 64 10.75 -10.61 3.34
N PRO A 65 11.66 -9.69 3.71
CA PRO A 65 13.07 -10.02 3.82
C PRO A 65 13.28 -11.14 4.87
N PRO A 66 14.23 -12.07 4.66
CA PRO A 66 14.50 -13.15 5.61
C PRO A 66 14.70 -12.66 7.05
N GLU A 67 15.45 -11.57 7.21
CA GLU A 67 15.84 -10.98 8.50
C GLU A 67 14.64 -10.38 9.25
N LEU A 68 13.63 -9.91 8.51
CA LEU A 68 12.40 -9.35 9.09
C LEU A 68 11.38 -10.44 9.41
N ARG A 69 11.39 -11.54 8.67
CA ARG A 69 10.46 -12.65 8.88
C ARG A 69 10.59 -13.25 10.28
N GLU A 70 11.83 -13.46 10.74
CA GLU A 70 12.13 -13.96 12.10
C GLU A 70 11.60 -13.02 13.18
N LYS A 71 11.55 -11.72 12.89
CA LYS A 71 11.07 -10.66 13.78
C LYS A 71 9.56 -10.47 13.74
N SER A 72 8.84 -11.26 12.94
CA SER A 72 7.43 -11.03 12.60
C SER A 72 7.16 -9.63 12.01
N LEU A 73 8.10 -9.12 11.22
CA LEU A 73 8.00 -7.87 10.48
C LEU A 73 7.92 -8.13 8.96
N LYS A 74 7.41 -7.14 8.24
CA LYS A 74 7.33 -7.09 6.78
C LYS A 74 7.55 -5.67 6.28
N LEU A 75 7.93 -5.56 5.02
CA LEU A 75 7.89 -4.30 4.30
C LEU A 75 6.59 -4.20 3.50
N VAL A 76 6.01 -3.02 3.49
CA VAL A 76 4.85 -2.67 2.68
C VAL A 76 5.28 -1.57 1.73
N VAL A 77 5.22 -1.84 0.43
CA VAL A 77 5.38 -0.79 -0.59
C VAL A 77 4.00 -0.18 -0.77
N ALA A 78 3.88 1.11 -0.50
CA ALA A 78 2.62 1.85 -0.58
C ALA A 78 2.78 3.02 -1.54
N PHE A 79 1.82 3.20 -2.44
CA PHE A 79 1.69 4.42 -3.22
C PHE A 79 0.55 5.24 -2.64
N VAL A 80 0.86 6.42 -2.12
CA VAL A 80 -0.13 7.34 -1.54
C VAL A 80 -0.59 8.30 -2.64
N HIS A 81 -1.83 8.14 -3.10
CA HIS A 81 -2.32 8.87 -4.27
C HIS A 81 -2.41 10.38 -4.02
N ARG A 82 -2.87 10.78 -2.83
CA ARG A 82 -3.07 12.20 -2.49
C ARG A 82 -1.78 13.01 -2.53
N SER A 83 -0.67 12.44 -2.07
CA SER A 83 0.66 13.07 -2.10
C SER A 83 1.47 12.72 -3.34
N PHE A 84 0.99 11.76 -4.15
CA PHE A 84 1.68 11.19 -5.30
C PHE A 84 3.09 10.67 -4.96
N ARG A 85 3.18 9.85 -3.91
CA ARG A 85 4.46 9.33 -3.40
C ARG A 85 4.48 7.80 -3.33
N LEU A 86 5.60 7.24 -3.74
CA LEU A 86 5.97 5.86 -3.43
C LEU A 86 6.70 5.83 -2.08
N GLU A 87 6.19 5.04 -1.16
CA GLU A 87 6.68 4.91 0.20
C GLU A 87 6.94 3.43 0.53
N VAL A 88 7.83 3.20 1.49
CA VAL A 88 8.10 1.87 2.05
C VAL A 88 7.90 1.94 3.55
N TRP A 89 6.96 1.16 4.06
CA TRP A 89 6.59 1.12 5.46
C TRP A 89 7.07 -0.17 6.11
N LEU A 90 7.57 -0.06 7.33
CA LEU A 90 7.81 -1.21 8.19
C LEU A 90 6.51 -1.57 8.92
N SER A 91 6.07 -2.83 8.79
CA SER A 91 4.82 -3.30 9.39
C SER A 91 5.00 -4.63 10.11
N GLY A 92 4.24 -4.86 11.17
CA GLY A 92 4.07 -6.19 11.76
C GLY A 92 3.30 -7.09 10.81
N VAL A 93 3.61 -8.39 10.81
CA VAL A 93 2.87 -9.38 9.99
C VAL A 93 1.38 -9.46 10.35
N ASN A 94 1.03 -9.07 11.58
CA ASN A 94 -0.34 -8.99 12.10
C ASN A 94 -0.42 -7.89 13.17
N ARG A 95 -1.62 -7.62 13.68
CA ARG A 95 -1.87 -6.57 14.69
C ARG A 95 -1.06 -6.79 15.97
N ALA A 96 -0.94 -8.03 16.45
CA ALA A 96 -0.18 -8.34 17.66
C ALA A 96 1.31 -8.02 17.50
N ALA A 97 1.91 -8.41 16.38
CA ALA A 97 3.31 -8.09 16.05
C ALA A 97 3.52 -6.58 15.88
N GLN A 98 2.59 -5.88 15.21
CA GLN A 98 2.63 -4.42 15.05
C GLN A 98 2.64 -3.72 16.41
N CYS A 99 1.73 -4.10 17.32
CA CYS A 99 1.65 -3.49 18.66
C CYS A 99 2.88 -3.82 19.52
N ARG A 100 3.48 -5.00 19.37
CA ARG A 100 4.73 -5.36 20.05
C ARG A 100 5.88 -4.44 19.60
N TRP A 101 6.08 -4.31 18.29
CA TRP A 101 7.16 -3.49 17.74
C TRP A 101 6.95 -2.00 17.97
N ALA A 102 5.72 -1.50 17.88
CA ALA A 102 5.41 -0.11 18.21
C ALA A 102 5.82 0.25 19.65
N ARG A 103 5.50 -0.62 20.63
CA ARG A 103 5.94 -0.44 22.03
C ARG A 103 7.46 -0.47 22.17
N GLN A 104 8.14 -1.34 21.44
CA GLN A 104 9.60 -1.44 21.50
C GLN A 104 10.28 -0.20 20.91
N LEU A 105 9.77 0.33 19.79
CA LEU A 105 10.30 1.53 19.16
C LEU A 105 10.11 2.77 20.04
N LEU A 106 8.96 2.91 20.71
CA LEU A 106 8.72 4.02 21.65
C LEU A 106 9.74 4.02 22.80
N ARG A 107 10.00 2.85 23.40
CA ARG A 107 11.02 2.70 24.44
C ARG A 107 12.42 3.11 23.97
N ILE A 108 12.78 2.78 22.74
CA ILE A 108 14.09 3.14 22.16
C ILE A 108 14.17 4.65 21.88
N ALA A 109 13.06 5.24 21.43
CA ALA A 109 12.96 6.67 21.15
C ALA A 109 12.92 7.55 22.42
N GLY A 110 12.92 6.97 23.62
CA GLY A 110 12.82 7.70 24.89
C GLY A 110 11.45 8.33 25.13
N ALA A 111 10.40 7.78 24.49
CA ALA A 111 9.02 8.23 24.59
C ALA A 111 8.13 7.25 25.35
#